data_AF-A0AAN7DD51-F1
#
_entry.id   AF-A0AAN7DD51-F1
#
_cell.length_a   1.000
_cell.length_b   1.000
_cell.length_c   1.000
_cell.angle_alpha   90.00
_cell.angle_beta   90.00
_cell.angle_gamma   90.00
#
_symmetry.space_group_name_H-M   'P 1'
#
loop_
_entity.id
_entity.type
_entity.pdbx_description
1 polymer ?
#
loop_
_entity_poly.entity_id
_entity_poly.type
_entity_poly.pdbx_seq_one_letter_code
_entity_poly.pdbx_strand_id
1 'polypeptide(L)'
;MYSIRRTWSNQDTERLLQLVKKYGNKWKVFTNYFPGRSAFCIRSHYFSVTHDTTRWTLEEKKILQQHLGKEADPEKIDWEEIRKCLPKRRTVARIKQFWQNSIQPSLNRGSWTKEESEQLKSLVAKHGKNWELIAKELGTRSEDQCRNKWAYEFSTMKKGEFSKEEDEALTRAVAKYGINEFQKIKQEMDSKRSISQLRTRYNNFLDPDVDRSPWTKEEKALAIKLFQELKNIRAVKAKMNSKRSIRDMYNQLRNK
;
A
#
# COMPACT_ATOMS: atom_id res chain seq x y z
N MET A 1 2.41 28.13 -11.59
CA MET A 1 2.24 27.34 -12.83
C MET A 1 2.61 25.89 -12.53
N TYR A 2 1.62 25.03 -12.25
CA TYR A 2 1.90 23.64 -11.87
C TYR A 2 2.36 22.87 -13.11
N SER A 3 3.64 22.47 -13.11
CA SER A 3 4.21 21.57 -14.11
C SER A 3 3.38 20.29 -14.14
N ILE A 4 2.52 20.15 -15.16
CA ILE A 4 1.85 18.89 -15.49
C ILE A 4 2.97 17.84 -15.59
N ARG A 5 2.97 16.86 -14.68
CA ARG A 5 3.85 15.69 -14.83
C ARG A 5 3.44 15.01 -16.13
N ARG A 6 4.13 15.32 -17.23
CA ARG A 6 3.91 14.68 -18.53
C ARG A 6 3.98 13.18 -18.29
N THR A 7 2.99 12.42 -18.70
CA THR A 7 3.01 10.95 -18.60
C THR A 7 4.07 10.41 -19.57
N TRP A 8 4.63 9.24 -19.28
CA TRP A 8 5.54 8.57 -20.22
C TRP A 8 4.71 7.85 -21.26
N SER A 9 4.96 8.11 -22.53
CA SER A 9 4.31 7.35 -23.61
C SER A 9 4.99 6.00 -23.81
N ASN A 10 4.32 5.09 -24.52
CA ASN A 10 4.91 3.81 -24.91
C ASN A 10 6.14 4.02 -25.82
N GLN A 11 6.10 5.02 -26.71
CA GLN A 11 7.23 5.39 -27.58
C GLN A 11 8.42 5.92 -26.77
N ASP A 12 8.17 6.77 -25.77
CA ASP A 12 9.24 7.27 -24.89
C ASP A 12 9.88 6.12 -24.12
N THR A 13 9.06 5.17 -23.68
CA THR A 13 9.52 3.99 -22.93
C THR A 13 10.38 3.10 -23.82
N GLU A 14 9.92 2.78 -25.03
CA GLU A 14 10.68 1.99 -26.01
C GLU A 14 12.01 2.65 -26.36
N ARG A 15 11.99 3.96 -26.64
CA ARG A 15 13.20 4.74 -26.91
C ARG A 15 14.18 4.70 -25.74
N LEU A 16 13.69 4.80 -24.51
CA LEU A 16 14.53 4.73 -23.31
C LEU A 16 15.19 3.35 -23.17
N LEU A 17 14.43 2.28 -23.40
CA LEU A 17 14.96 0.90 -23.35
C LEU A 17 16.04 0.68 -24.41
N GLN A 18 15.84 1.18 -25.63
CA GLN A 18 16.84 1.10 -26.70
C GLN A 18 18.12 1.88 -26.39
N LEU A 19 17.99 3.10 -25.85
CA LEU A 19 19.13 3.91 -25.43
C LEU A 19 19.94 3.23 -24.33
N VAL A 20 19.28 2.64 -23.33
CA VAL A 20 19.95 1.88 -22.26
C VAL A 20 20.63 0.63 -22.82
N LYS A 21 19.97 -0.10 -23.75
CA LYS A 21 20.56 -1.26 -24.41
C LYS A 21 21.81 -0.89 -25.21
N LYS A 22 21.81 0.25 -25.89
CA LYS A 22 22.92 0.70 -26.76
C LYS A 22 24.09 1.32 -26.01
N TYR A 23 23.82 2.15 -25.00
CA TYR A 23 24.85 2.98 -24.36
C TYR A 23 25.03 2.70 -22.85
N GLY A 24 24.25 1.79 -22.29
CA GLY A 24 24.19 1.55 -20.85
C GLY A 24 23.53 2.69 -20.08
N ASN A 25 23.79 2.76 -18.79
CA ASN A 25 23.11 3.68 -17.87
C ASN A 25 23.70 5.11 -17.94
N LYS A 26 23.38 5.86 -19.00
CA LYS A 26 23.87 7.24 -19.21
C LYS A 26 22.75 8.27 -18.97
N TRP A 27 22.15 8.27 -17.78
CA TRP A 27 20.96 9.09 -17.45
C TRP A 27 21.12 10.59 -17.74
N LYS A 28 22.29 11.16 -17.45
CA LYS A 28 22.60 12.57 -17.75
C LYS A 28 22.65 12.85 -19.25
N VAL A 29 23.13 11.91 -20.06
CA VAL A 29 23.14 12.05 -21.52
C VAL A 29 21.73 11.87 -22.09
N PHE A 30 20.92 11.01 -21.47
CA PHE A 30 19.55 10.74 -21.91
C PHE A 30 18.63 11.95 -21.77
N THR A 31 18.96 12.96 -20.96
CA THR A 31 18.17 14.21 -20.90
C THR A 31 18.11 14.94 -22.25
N ASN A 32 19.11 14.75 -23.11
CA ASN A 32 19.12 15.32 -24.47
C ASN A 32 18.08 14.66 -25.39
N TYR A 33 17.69 13.43 -25.09
CA TYR A 33 16.69 12.68 -25.85
C TYR A 33 15.27 12.81 -25.29
N PHE A 34 15.14 13.32 -24.06
CA PHE A 34 13.87 13.50 -23.34
C PHE A 34 13.77 14.93 -22.78
N PRO A 35 13.54 15.95 -23.64
CA PRO A 35 13.49 17.34 -23.21
C PRO A 35 12.43 17.56 -22.13
N GLY A 36 12.80 18.29 -21.07
CA GLY A 36 11.96 18.50 -19.89
C GLY A 36 11.94 17.34 -18.88
N ARG A 37 12.74 16.28 -19.09
CA ARG A 37 12.95 15.21 -18.10
C ARG A 37 14.34 15.35 -17.49
N SER A 38 14.40 15.38 -16.17
CA SER A 38 15.68 15.28 -15.46
C SER A 38 16.23 13.85 -15.53
N ALA A 39 17.54 13.69 -15.38
CA ALA A 39 18.20 12.38 -15.31
C ALA A 39 17.58 11.48 -14.23
N PHE A 40 17.14 12.08 -13.11
CA PHE A 40 16.40 11.38 -12.06
C PHE A 40 15.07 10.81 -12.56
N CYS A 41 14.26 11.62 -13.25
CA CYS A 41 12.98 11.16 -13.80
C CYS A 41 13.15 10.02 -14.81
N ILE A 42 14.18 10.11 -15.67
CA ILE A 42 14.50 9.08 -16.66
C ILE A 42 14.89 7.77 -15.96
N ARG A 43 15.83 7.84 -15.01
CA ARG A 43 16.27 6.70 -14.21
C ARG A 43 15.09 6.05 -13.47
N SER A 44 14.26 6.86 -12.82
CA SER A 44 13.09 6.38 -12.08
C SER A 44 12.09 5.68 -13.00
N HIS A 45 11.83 6.23 -14.18
CA HIS A 45 10.93 5.61 -15.15
C HIS A 45 11.47 4.27 -15.63
N TYR A 46 12.74 4.24 -16.04
CA TYR A 46 13.41 3.00 -16.45
C TYR A 46 13.29 1.92 -15.38
N PHE A 47 13.60 2.23 -14.12
CA PHE A 47 13.46 1.27 -13.03
C PHE A 47 12.01 0.83 -12.80
N SER A 48 11.04 1.74 -12.95
CA SER A 48 9.62 1.39 -12.78
C SER A 48 9.09 0.43 -13.85
N VAL A 49 9.65 0.48 -15.07
CA VAL A 49 9.25 -0.38 -16.18
C VAL A 49 10.02 -1.69 -16.17
N THR A 50 11.31 -1.65 -15.81
CA THR A 50 12.18 -2.82 -15.89
C THR A 50 12.24 -3.66 -14.62
N HIS A 51 11.79 -3.13 -13.48
CA HIS A 51 11.84 -3.83 -12.21
C HIS A 51 10.46 -3.99 -11.59
N ASP A 52 10.20 -5.16 -11.05
CA ASP A 52 8.92 -5.53 -10.46
C ASP A 52 8.74 -4.88 -9.08
N THR A 53 7.73 -4.03 -8.97
CA THR A 53 7.30 -3.38 -7.72
C THR A 53 6.06 -4.01 -7.10
N THR A 54 5.63 -5.17 -7.60
CA THR A 54 4.46 -5.90 -7.09
C THR A 54 4.76 -6.59 -5.76
N ARG A 55 3.74 -7.22 -5.17
CA ARG A 55 3.85 -7.96 -3.92
C ARG A 55 4.83 -9.12 -4.05
N TRP A 56 5.49 -9.44 -2.95
CA TRP A 56 6.41 -10.58 -2.85
C TRP A 56 5.65 -11.91 -2.84
N THR A 57 6.01 -12.81 -3.75
CA THR A 57 5.41 -14.15 -3.85
C THR A 57 5.96 -15.08 -2.78
N LEU A 58 5.29 -16.22 -2.58
CA LEU A 58 5.77 -17.25 -1.66
C LEU A 58 7.09 -17.87 -2.15
N GLU A 59 7.24 -18.04 -3.46
CA GLU A 59 8.47 -18.53 -4.10
C GLU A 59 9.65 -17.59 -3.84
N GLU A 60 9.47 -16.28 -4.06
CA GLU A 60 10.52 -15.30 -3.79
C GLU A 60 10.95 -15.32 -2.31
N LYS A 61 10.00 -15.48 -1.39
CA LYS A 61 10.29 -15.62 0.05
C LYS A 61 11.11 -16.87 0.36
N LYS A 62 10.78 -18.01 -0.26
CA LYS A 62 11.52 -19.27 -0.09
C LYS A 62 12.95 -19.14 -0.60
N ILE A 63 13.15 -18.54 -1.78
CA ILE A 63 14.48 -18.28 -2.34
C ILE A 63 15.32 -17.45 -1.36
N LEU A 64 14.74 -16.37 -0.83
CA LEU A 64 15.43 -15.51 0.14
C LEU A 64 15.76 -16.27 1.43
N GLN A 65 14.85 -17.08 1.95
CA GLN A 65 15.09 -17.89 3.15
C GLN A 65 16.19 -18.93 2.93
N GLN A 66 16.25 -19.56 1.76
CA GLN A 66 17.27 -20.55 1.41
C GLN A 66 18.67 -19.93 1.36
N HIS A 67 18.81 -18.76 0.74
CA HIS A 67 20.12 -18.11 0.58
C HIS A 67 20.61 -17.40 1.84
N LEU A 68 19.70 -17.04 2.76
CA LEU A 68 20.00 -16.18 3.91
C LEU A 68 20.03 -16.93 5.25
N GLY A 69 19.77 -18.24 5.27
CA GLY A 69 19.90 -19.09 6.47
C GLY A 69 19.25 -18.49 7.73
N LYS A 70 19.65 -18.98 8.92
CA LYS A 70 19.27 -18.38 10.21
C LYS A 70 20.29 -17.35 10.72
N GLU A 71 21.52 -17.40 10.21
CA GLU A 71 22.68 -16.65 10.73
C GLU A 71 23.43 -15.85 9.65
N ALA A 72 22.78 -15.51 8.51
CA ALA A 72 23.47 -14.68 7.52
C ALA A 72 23.80 -13.30 8.08
N ASP A 73 25.10 -13.00 8.08
CA ASP A 73 25.66 -11.69 8.36
C ASP A 73 25.24 -10.71 7.23
N PRO A 74 24.47 -9.65 7.53
CA PRO A 74 24.01 -8.66 6.55
C PRO A 74 25.09 -8.08 5.63
N GLU A 75 26.33 -8.00 6.13
CA GLU A 75 27.47 -7.40 5.42
C GLU A 75 28.14 -8.38 4.45
N LYS A 76 27.97 -9.69 4.65
CA LYS A 76 28.57 -10.75 3.81
C LYS A 76 27.62 -11.30 2.76
N ILE A 77 26.38 -10.81 2.72
CA ILE A 77 25.37 -11.27 1.75
C ILE A 77 25.68 -10.71 0.36
N ASP A 78 25.87 -11.60 -0.61
CA ASP A 78 25.85 -11.25 -2.03
C ASP A 78 24.40 -11.08 -2.52
N TRP A 79 23.92 -9.84 -2.44
CA TRP A 79 22.57 -9.49 -2.88
C TRP A 79 22.38 -9.60 -4.40
N GLU A 80 23.47 -9.54 -5.18
CA GLU A 80 23.39 -9.60 -6.64
C GLU A 80 23.19 -11.04 -7.10
N GLU A 81 23.78 -12.02 -6.40
CA GLU A 81 23.52 -13.44 -6.65
C GLU A 81 22.08 -13.80 -6.34
N ILE A 82 21.56 -13.40 -5.18
CA ILE A 82 20.15 -13.58 -4.81
C ILE A 82 19.22 -12.97 -5.87
N ARG A 83 19.55 -11.77 -6.38
CA ARG A 83 18.77 -11.10 -7.41
C ARG A 83 18.66 -11.94 -8.69
N LYS A 84 19.72 -12.66 -9.09
CA LYS A 84 19.70 -13.53 -10.28
C LYS A 84 18.79 -14.74 -10.09
N CYS A 85 18.66 -15.24 -8.87
CA CYS A 85 17.79 -16.38 -8.56
C CYS A 85 16.30 -16.02 -8.47
N LEU A 86 15.94 -14.74 -8.35
CA LEU A 86 14.53 -14.34 -8.24
C LEU A 86 13.81 -14.42 -9.60
N PRO A 87 12.58 -14.96 -9.65
CA PRO A 87 11.79 -15.07 -10.88
C PRO A 87 11.41 -13.70 -11.47
N LYS A 88 11.40 -12.67 -10.63
CA LYS A 88 11.07 -11.29 -11.00
C LYS A 88 12.30 -10.41 -10.82
N ARG A 89 12.52 -9.53 -11.79
CA ARG A 89 13.62 -8.56 -11.74
C ARG A 89 13.35 -7.51 -10.66
N ARG A 90 13.92 -7.68 -9.47
CA ARG A 90 13.85 -6.69 -8.38
C ARG A 90 15.19 -5.99 -8.19
N THR A 91 15.16 -4.74 -7.71
CA THR A 91 16.40 -4.03 -7.39
C THR A 91 17.01 -4.61 -6.11
N VAL A 92 18.33 -4.63 -6.00
CA VAL A 92 19.05 -5.05 -4.77
C VAL A 92 18.54 -4.28 -3.54
N ALA A 93 18.36 -2.97 -3.66
CA ALA A 93 17.83 -2.14 -2.58
C ALA A 93 16.46 -2.64 -2.07
N ARG A 94 15.58 -3.08 -2.99
CA ARG A 94 14.26 -3.59 -2.63
C ARG A 94 14.32 -4.98 -2.01
N ILE A 95 15.25 -5.83 -2.47
CA ILE A 95 15.51 -7.14 -1.88
C ILE A 95 16.00 -6.96 -0.44
N LYS A 96 17.00 -6.10 -0.23
CA LYS A 96 17.55 -5.76 1.08
C LYS A 96 16.49 -5.20 2.01
N GLN A 97 15.72 -4.21 1.56
CA GLN A 97 14.64 -3.61 2.33
C GLN A 97 13.58 -4.64 2.73
N PHE A 98 13.17 -5.52 1.80
CA PHE A 98 12.21 -6.57 2.12
C PHE A 98 12.77 -7.54 3.16
N TRP A 99 14.04 -7.92 3.04
CA TRP A 99 14.69 -8.77 4.03
C TRP A 99 14.69 -8.14 5.41
N GLN A 100 15.24 -6.92 5.53
CA GLN A 100 15.34 -6.15 6.77
C GLN A 100 13.99 -5.88 7.43
N ASN A 101 12.91 -5.74 6.65
CA ASN A 101 11.62 -5.34 7.20
C ASN A 101 10.64 -6.50 7.42
N SER A 102 10.85 -7.65 6.75
CA SER A 102 9.83 -8.71 6.69
C SER A 102 10.34 -10.11 7.05
N ILE A 103 11.54 -10.50 6.63
CA ILE A 103 11.99 -11.90 6.69
C ILE A 103 13.28 -12.13 7.48
N GLN A 104 13.91 -11.06 8.00
CA GLN A 104 15.06 -11.20 8.90
C GLN A 104 14.69 -12.10 10.11
N PRO A 105 15.53 -13.08 10.47
CA PRO A 105 15.20 -14.06 11.52
C PRO A 105 14.92 -13.45 12.90
N SER A 106 15.62 -12.38 13.27
CA SER A 106 15.47 -11.69 14.57
C SER A 106 14.12 -10.97 14.74
N LEU A 107 13.35 -10.79 13.66
CA LEU A 107 12.10 -10.05 13.72
C LEU A 107 10.94 -10.88 14.28
N ASN A 108 10.28 -10.32 15.28
CA ASN A 108 9.00 -10.79 15.78
C ASN A 108 7.86 -10.34 14.85
N ARG A 109 7.06 -11.31 14.41
CA ARG A 109 5.91 -11.12 13.50
C ARG A 109 4.56 -11.23 14.21
N GLY A 110 4.56 -11.58 15.49
CA GLY A 110 3.38 -11.64 16.34
C GLY A 110 2.99 -10.28 16.89
N SER A 111 1.97 -10.29 17.75
CA SER A 111 1.49 -9.12 18.50
C SER A 111 2.62 -8.48 19.30
N TRP A 112 2.54 -7.16 19.49
CA TRP A 112 3.45 -6.44 20.39
C TRP A 112 3.18 -6.83 21.83
N THR A 113 4.22 -7.21 22.56
CA THR A 113 4.10 -7.41 24.01
C THR A 113 4.03 -6.05 24.72
N LYS A 114 3.65 -6.07 26.01
CA LYS A 114 3.63 -4.85 26.82
C LYS A 114 5.05 -4.32 27.00
N GLU A 115 6.00 -5.20 27.21
CA GLU A 115 7.43 -4.93 27.39
C GLU A 115 8.02 -4.29 26.13
N GLU A 116 7.77 -4.86 24.95
CA GLU A 116 8.20 -4.27 23.67
C GLU A 116 7.61 -2.87 23.46
N SER A 117 6.34 -2.68 23.83
CA SER A 117 5.65 -1.39 23.69
C SER A 117 6.22 -0.34 24.63
N GLU A 118 6.55 -0.72 25.86
CA GLU A 118 7.15 0.20 26.84
C GLU A 118 8.60 0.54 26.48
N GLN A 119 9.37 -0.45 26.03
CA GLN A 119 10.71 -0.22 25.52
C GLN A 119 10.69 0.71 24.30
N LEU A 120 9.75 0.53 23.36
CA LEU A 120 9.57 1.46 22.24
C LEU A 120 9.32 2.90 22.72
N LYS A 121 8.52 3.10 23.78
CA LYS A 121 8.26 4.43 24.34
C LYS A 121 9.52 5.05 24.93
N SER A 122 10.25 4.29 25.73
CA SER A 122 11.53 4.72 26.31
C SER A 122 12.53 5.11 25.22
N LEU A 123 12.67 4.28 24.18
CA LEU A 123 13.59 4.53 23.06
C LEU A 123 13.19 5.76 22.24
N VAL A 124 11.89 6.00 22.01
CA VAL A 124 11.41 7.21 21.33
C VAL A 124 11.64 8.46 22.18
N ALA A 125 11.50 8.37 23.51
CA ALA A 125 11.82 9.47 24.41
C ALA A 125 13.32 9.80 24.38
N LYS A 126 14.19 8.78 24.29
CA LYS A 126 15.64 8.91 24.25
C LYS A 126 16.17 9.42 22.91
N HIS A 127 15.68 8.87 21.79
CA HIS A 127 16.26 9.07 20.45
C HIS A 127 15.37 9.87 19.50
N GLY A 128 14.22 10.34 19.96
CA GLY A 128 13.20 10.96 19.11
C GLY A 128 12.63 9.95 18.11
N LYS A 129 12.30 10.39 16.89
CA LYS A 129 11.73 9.53 15.83
C LYS A 129 12.80 8.93 14.92
N ASN A 130 13.99 8.63 15.46
CA ASN A 130 15.04 7.92 14.73
C ASN A 130 14.76 6.41 14.72
N TRP A 131 13.85 6.00 13.82
CA TRP A 131 13.34 4.63 13.78
C TRP A 131 14.41 3.57 13.47
N GLU A 132 15.45 3.93 12.72
CA GLU A 132 16.55 3.01 12.39
C GLU A 132 17.32 2.65 13.67
N LEU A 133 17.70 3.67 14.45
CA LEU A 133 18.38 3.47 15.73
C LEU A 133 17.48 2.75 16.74
N ILE A 134 16.20 3.13 16.82
CA ILE A 134 15.23 2.49 17.72
C ILE A 134 15.06 1.01 17.38
N ALA A 135 14.91 0.65 16.10
CA ALA A 135 14.78 -0.74 15.68
C ALA A 135 16.05 -1.55 16.00
N LYS A 136 17.23 -0.94 15.81
CA LYS A 136 18.51 -1.56 16.18
C LYS A 136 18.63 -1.81 17.69
N GLU A 137 18.24 -0.85 18.54
CA GLU A 137 18.26 -1.03 20.01
C GLU A 137 17.15 -1.96 20.52
N LEU A 138 15.98 -1.98 19.85
CA LEU A 138 14.89 -2.89 20.20
C LEU A 138 15.19 -4.34 19.79
N GLY A 139 15.89 -4.54 18.66
CA GLY A 139 16.41 -5.83 18.19
C GLY A 139 15.35 -6.81 17.67
N THR A 140 14.11 -6.72 18.14
CA THR A 140 13.01 -7.66 17.80
C THR A 140 12.07 -7.13 16.72
N ARG A 141 12.15 -5.85 16.35
CA ARG A 141 11.23 -5.19 15.41
C ARG A 141 11.98 -4.33 14.40
N SER A 142 11.47 -4.28 13.17
CA SER A 142 12.05 -3.46 12.11
C SER A 142 11.66 -1.99 12.25
N GLU A 143 12.40 -1.11 11.57
CA GLU A 143 12.12 0.34 11.50
C GLU A 143 10.64 0.61 11.19
N ASP A 144 10.12 -0.06 10.16
CA ASP A 144 8.74 0.07 9.71
C ASP A 144 7.75 -0.40 10.80
N GLN A 145 8.05 -1.49 11.51
CA GLN A 145 7.21 -1.97 12.60
C GLN A 145 7.16 -0.97 13.75
N CYS A 146 8.30 -0.44 14.19
CA CYS A 146 8.40 0.56 15.26
C CYS A 146 7.62 1.84 14.90
N ARG A 147 7.86 2.38 13.70
CA ARG A 147 7.18 3.58 13.20
C ARG A 147 5.67 3.39 13.13
N ASN A 148 5.22 2.25 12.59
CA ASN A 148 3.80 1.94 12.45
C ASN A 148 3.13 1.73 13.81
N LYS A 149 3.79 1.05 14.74
CA LYS A 149 3.30 0.85 16.11
C LYS A 149 3.14 2.18 16.84
N TRP A 150 4.17 3.03 16.81
CA TRP A 150 4.10 4.36 17.41
C TRP A 150 2.98 5.19 16.78
N ALA A 151 2.92 5.26 15.45
CA ALA A 151 1.87 5.99 14.75
C ALA A 151 0.47 5.46 15.10
N TYR A 152 0.31 4.16 15.28
CA TYR A 152 -0.97 3.57 15.66
C TYR A 152 -1.35 3.88 17.12
N GLU A 153 -0.40 3.77 18.05
CA GLU A 153 -0.62 3.92 19.50
C GLU A 153 -0.84 5.39 19.90
N PHE A 154 -0.10 6.31 19.28
CA PHE A 154 -0.20 7.75 19.55
C PHE A 154 -1.02 8.50 18.48
N SER A 155 -1.78 7.78 17.66
CA SER A 155 -2.71 8.39 16.72
C SER A 155 -3.87 9.03 17.48
N THR A 156 -4.06 10.34 17.31
CA THR A 156 -5.24 11.07 17.79
C THR A 156 -6.54 10.73 17.04
N MET A 157 -6.45 9.93 15.97
CA MET A 157 -7.62 9.56 15.18
C MET A 157 -8.53 8.58 15.93
N LYS A 158 -9.83 8.88 15.97
CA LYS A 158 -10.85 8.02 16.56
C LYS A 158 -11.03 6.73 15.75
N LYS A 159 -10.94 5.60 16.43
CA LYS A 159 -11.16 4.24 15.87
C LYS A 159 -12.46 3.66 16.43
N GLY A 160 -12.98 2.60 15.82
CA GLY A 160 -14.20 1.93 16.26
C GLY A 160 -15.48 2.47 15.62
N GLU A 161 -16.62 2.13 16.22
CA GLU A 161 -17.97 2.38 15.70
C GLU A 161 -18.31 3.86 15.58
N PHE A 162 -19.11 4.20 14.57
CA PHE A 162 -19.65 5.55 14.39
C PHE A 162 -20.85 5.72 15.30
N SER A 163 -20.90 6.84 16.03
CA SER A 163 -22.10 7.19 16.78
C SER A 163 -23.19 7.72 15.85
N LYS A 164 -24.43 7.75 16.34
CA LYS A 164 -25.57 8.28 15.59
C LYS A 164 -25.35 9.76 15.25
N GLU A 165 -24.78 10.53 16.17
CA GLU A 165 -24.47 11.94 15.98
C GLU A 165 -23.39 12.14 14.91
N GLU A 166 -22.37 11.26 14.86
CA GLU A 166 -21.36 11.27 13.79
C GLU A 166 -22.01 11.00 12.43
N ASP A 167 -22.94 10.05 12.35
CA ASP A 167 -23.64 9.72 11.11
C ASP A 167 -24.58 10.83 10.63
N GLU A 168 -25.32 11.45 11.54
CA GLU A 168 -26.19 12.58 11.23
C GLU A 168 -25.38 13.79 10.75
N ALA A 169 -24.28 14.12 11.43
CA ALA A 169 -23.38 15.19 11.02
C ALA A 169 -22.75 14.91 9.66
N LEU A 170 -22.33 13.66 9.42
CA LEU A 170 -21.75 13.23 8.14
C LEU A 170 -22.77 13.34 7.00
N THR A 171 -23.99 12.89 7.22
CA THR A 171 -25.07 12.96 6.22
C THR A 171 -25.42 14.41 5.87
N ARG A 172 -25.56 15.28 6.88
CA ARG A 172 -25.79 16.72 6.65
C ARG A 172 -24.66 17.38 5.88
N ALA A 173 -23.42 17.11 6.25
CA ALA A 173 -22.26 17.71 5.59
C ALA A 173 -22.09 17.22 4.14
N VAL A 174 -22.37 15.94 3.86
CA VAL A 174 -22.37 15.42 2.49
C VAL A 174 -23.49 16.04 1.65
N ALA A 175 -24.68 16.24 2.21
CA ALA A 175 -25.77 16.94 1.51
C ALA A 175 -25.38 18.39 1.16
N LYS A 176 -24.62 19.06 2.03
CA LYS A 176 -24.15 20.45 1.83
C LYS A 176 -23.02 20.58 0.80
N TYR A 177 -22.01 19.71 0.85
CA TYR A 177 -20.77 19.86 0.06
C TYR A 177 -20.64 18.86 -1.11
N GLY A 178 -21.41 17.77 -1.09
CA GLY A 178 -21.34 16.69 -2.07
C GLY A 178 -20.29 15.62 -1.73
N ILE A 179 -20.43 14.45 -2.38
CA ILE A 179 -19.64 13.23 -2.12
C ILE A 179 -18.15 13.31 -2.49
N ASN A 180 -17.71 14.36 -3.19
CA ASN A 180 -16.31 14.52 -3.58
C ASN A 180 -15.51 15.38 -2.58
N GLU A 181 -16.19 16.10 -1.69
CA GLU A 181 -15.61 17.15 -0.85
C GLU A 181 -15.34 16.68 0.60
N PHE A 182 -14.89 15.43 0.77
CA PHE A 182 -14.66 14.87 2.12
C PHE A 182 -13.60 15.59 2.96
N GLN A 183 -12.72 16.37 2.33
CA GLN A 183 -11.80 17.26 3.04
C GLN A 183 -12.57 18.36 3.79
N LYS A 184 -13.51 19.04 3.11
CA LYS A 184 -14.36 20.09 3.70
C LYS A 184 -15.31 19.50 4.74
N ILE A 185 -15.91 18.35 4.43
CA ILE A 185 -16.77 17.62 5.37
C ILE A 185 -16.04 17.31 6.68
N LYS A 186 -14.81 16.81 6.61
CA LYS A 186 -14.00 16.53 7.81
C LYS A 186 -13.75 17.79 8.64
N GLN A 187 -13.48 18.93 7.99
CA GLN A 187 -13.21 20.21 8.65
C GLN A 187 -14.48 20.77 9.31
N GLU A 188 -15.62 20.77 8.62
CA GLU A 188 -16.91 21.23 9.17
C GLU A 188 -17.32 20.44 10.41
N MET A 189 -17.16 19.12 10.37
CA MET A 189 -17.53 18.23 11.47
C MET A 189 -16.53 18.29 12.64
N ASP A 190 -15.39 18.99 12.48
CA ASP A 190 -14.20 18.86 13.34
C ASP A 190 -13.88 17.40 13.70
N SER A 191 -14.03 16.51 12.71
CA SER A 191 -14.04 15.08 12.99
C SER A 191 -12.64 14.57 13.27
N LYS A 192 -12.47 13.81 14.36
CA LYS A 192 -11.24 13.03 14.63
C LYS A 192 -11.11 11.77 13.76
N ARG A 193 -12.03 11.50 12.83
CA ARG A 193 -11.94 10.40 11.86
C ARG A 193 -11.11 10.80 10.65
N SER A 194 -10.46 9.82 10.01
CA SER A 194 -9.82 10.02 8.71
C SER A 194 -10.86 10.19 7.60
N ILE A 195 -10.49 10.89 6.51
CA ILE A 195 -11.33 11.06 5.31
C ILE A 195 -11.78 9.71 4.73
N SER A 196 -10.89 8.73 4.75
CA SER A 196 -11.20 7.38 4.28
C SER A 196 -12.28 6.70 5.12
N GLN A 197 -12.24 6.85 6.45
CA GLN A 197 -13.27 6.34 7.35
C GLN A 197 -14.62 7.01 7.09
N LEU A 198 -14.66 8.35 6.96
CA LEU A 198 -15.89 9.09 6.67
C LEU A 198 -16.50 8.65 5.32
N ARG A 199 -15.68 8.60 4.27
CA ARG A 199 -16.13 8.14 2.94
C ARG A 199 -16.63 6.71 2.96
N THR A 200 -15.91 5.81 3.63
CA THR A 200 -16.30 4.41 3.77
C THR A 200 -17.59 4.27 4.56
N ARG A 201 -17.79 5.09 5.61
CA ARG A 201 -19.04 5.09 6.39
C ARG A 201 -20.21 5.52 5.51
N TYR A 202 -20.07 6.65 4.82
CA TYR A 202 -21.13 7.16 3.95
C TYR A 202 -21.47 6.17 2.83
N ASN A 203 -20.51 5.81 1.98
CA ASN A 203 -20.74 5.01 0.77
C ASN A 203 -21.23 3.58 1.03
N ASN A 204 -21.11 3.07 2.25
CA ASN A 204 -21.57 1.71 2.57
C ASN A 204 -22.82 1.71 3.45
N PHE A 205 -23.04 2.75 4.27
CA PHE A 205 -24.07 2.73 5.31
C PHE A 205 -25.02 3.91 5.28
N LEU A 206 -24.62 5.11 4.83
CA LEU A 206 -25.47 6.30 4.91
C LEU A 206 -26.01 6.77 3.56
N ASP A 207 -25.32 6.42 2.47
CA ASP A 207 -25.74 6.78 1.12
C ASP A 207 -27.14 6.19 0.82
N PRO A 208 -28.17 7.03 0.54
CA PRO A 208 -29.53 6.56 0.30
C PRO A 208 -29.65 5.59 -0.88
N ASP A 209 -28.76 5.71 -1.87
CA ASP A 209 -28.78 4.88 -3.07
C ASP A 209 -28.24 3.45 -2.84
N VAL A 210 -27.64 3.17 -1.68
CA VAL A 210 -27.07 1.86 -1.38
C VAL A 210 -28.16 0.88 -0.97
N ASP A 211 -28.28 -0.21 -1.73
CA ASP A 211 -29.13 -1.34 -1.37
C ASP A 211 -28.50 -2.18 -0.24
N ARG A 212 -29.29 -2.38 0.82
CA ARG A 212 -28.93 -3.11 2.05
C ARG A 212 -29.87 -4.28 2.33
N SER A 213 -30.76 -4.62 1.40
CA SER A 213 -31.69 -5.75 1.54
C SER A 213 -30.93 -7.09 1.66
N PRO A 214 -31.55 -8.16 2.18
CA PRO A 214 -30.94 -9.49 2.13
C PRO A 214 -30.67 -9.94 0.69
N TRP A 215 -29.60 -10.72 0.47
CA TRP A 215 -29.29 -11.27 -0.85
C TRP A 215 -30.26 -12.39 -1.23
N THR A 216 -30.77 -12.34 -2.46
CA THR A 216 -31.49 -13.48 -3.04
C THR A 216 -30.52 -14.58 -3.49
N LYS A 217 -31.04 -15.81 -3.66
CA LYS A 217 -30.22 -16.96 -4.09
C LYS A 217 -29.69 -16.73 -5.52
N GLU A 218 -30.53 -16.15 -6.37
CA GLU A 218 -30.28 -15.87 -7.78
C GLU A 218 -29.20 -14.80 -7.94
N GLU A 219 -29.33 -13.66 -7.23
CA GLU A 219 -28.32 -12.61 -7.22
C GLU A 219 -26.96 -13.12 -6.75
N LYS A 220 -26.96 -13.96 -5.70
CA LYS A 220 -25.73 -14.54 -5.16
C LYS A 220 -25.07 -15.49 -6.17
N ALA A 221 -25.85 -16.35 -6.82
CA ALA A 221 -25.35 -17.24 -7.86
C ALA A 221 -24.75 -16.46 -9.04
N LEU A 222 -25.42 -15.39 -9.48
CA LEU A 222 -24.93 -14.51 -10.54
C LEU A 222 -23.62 -13.81 -10.14
N ALA A 223 -23.55 -13.24 -8.94
CA ALA A 223 -22.34 -12.57 -8.46
C ALA A 223 -21.13 -13.51 -8.41
N ILE A 224 -21.33 -14.76 -7.97
CA ILE A 224 -20.27 -15.79 -7.93
C ILE A 224 -19.79 -16.13 -9.34
N LYS A 225 -20.71 -16.41 -10.27
CA LYS A 225 -20.39 -16.71 -11.66
C LYS A 225 -19.58 -15.58 -12.31
N LEU A 226 -20.06 -14.34 -12.17
CA LEU A 226 -19.37 -13.17 -12.73
C LEU A 226 -18.00 -12.93 -12.08
N PHE A 227 -17.84 -13.23 -10.80
CA PHE A 227 -16.55 -13.08 -10.14
C PHE A 227 -15.53 -14.13 -10.60
N GLN A 228 -15.96 -15.37 -10.90
CA GLN A 228 -15.11 -16.40 -11.49
C GLN A 228 -14.57 -15.98 -12.86
N GLU A 229 -15.42 -15.35 -13.68
CA GLU A 229 -15.05 -14.84 -15.01
C GLU A 229 -14.14 -13.60 -14.93
N LEU A 230 -14.55 -12.58 -14.17
CA LEU A 230 -13.93 -11.26 -14.21
C LEU A 230 -12.79 -11.07 -13.21
N LYS A 231 -12.79 -11.83 -12.12
CA LYS A 231 -11.85 -11.71 -10.97
C LYS A 231 -11.71 -10.28 -10.44
N ASN A 232 -12.70 -9.42 -10.68
CA ASN A 232 -12.72 -8.01 -10.32
C ASN A 232 -14.10 -7.59 -9.84
N ILE A 233 -14.24 -7.37 -8.53
CA ILE A 233 -15.53 -7.08 -7.90
C ILE A 233 -16.19 -5.79 -8.39
N ARG A 234 -15.40 -4.80 -8.84
CA ARG A 234 -15.96 -3.55 -9.41
C ARG A 234 -16.61 -3.81 -10.77
N ALA A 235 -15.98 -4.66 -11.58
CA ALA A 235 -16.53 -5.07 -12.86
C ALA A 235 -17.79 -5.94 -12.67
N VAL A 236 -17.80 -6.82 -11.66
CA VAL A 236 -19.00 -7.58 -11.27
C VAL A 236 -20.14 -6.64 -10.88
N LYS A 237 -19.89 -5.67 -9.99
CA LYS A 237 -20.89 -4.66 -9.58
C LYS A 237 -21.48 -3.92 -10.78
N ALA A 238 -20.62 -3.46 -11.70
CA ALA A 238 -21.04 -2.77 -12.91
C ALA A 238 -21.87 -3.66 -13.83
N LYS A 239 -21.45 -4.91 -14.06
CA LYS A 239 -22.15 -5.86 -14.95
C LYS A 239 -23.50 -6.31 -14.37
N MET A 240 -23.64 -6.34 -13.05
CA MET A 240 -24.92 -6.59 -12.37
C MET A 240 -25.80 -5.33 -12.27
N ASN A 241 -25.27 -4.15 -12.60
CA ASN A 241 -25.88 -2.86 -12.29
C ASN A 241 -26.34 -2.76 -10.82
N SER A 242 -25.57 -3.34 -9.90
CA SER A 242 -26.00 -3.50 -8.51
C SER A 242 -25.81 -2.20 -7.73
N LYS A 243 -26.83 -1.82 -6.96
CA LYS A 243 -26.77 -0.71 -5.99
C LYS A 243 -26.10 -1.09 -4.67
N ARG A 244 -25.76 -2.36 -4.46
CA ARG A 244 -25.11 -2.83 -3.23
C ARG A 244 -23.70 -2.27 -3.07
N SER A 245 -23.24 -2.18 -1.83
CA SER A 245 -21.86 -1.75 -1.57
C SER A 245 -20.86 -2.83 -2.02
N ILE A 246 -19.69 -2.42 -2.52
CA ILE A 246 -18.62 -3.36 -2.94
C ILE A 246 -18.20 -4.25 -1.76
N ARG A 247 -18.22 -3.70 -0.54
CA ARG A 247 -17.88 -4.43 0.68
C ARG A 247 -18.88 -5.54 0.97
N ASP A 248 -20.17 -5.25 0.85
CA ASP A 248 -21.23 -6.24 1.03
C ASP A 248 -21.11 -7.38 0.00
N MET A 249 -20.95 -7.04 -1.28
CA MET A 249 -20.72 -8.03 -2.34
C MET A 249 -19.50 -8.91 -2.05
N TYR A 250 -18.39 -8.31 -1.62
CA TYR A 250 -17.18 -9.06 -1.30
C TYR A 250 -17.38 -10.03 -0.11
N ASN A 251 -18.11 -9.61 0.93
CA ASN A 251 -18.42 -10.47 2.08
C ASN A 251 -19.22 -11.71 1.66
N GLN A 252 -20.16 -11.58 0.72
CA GLN A 252 -20.94 -12.71 0.22
C GLN A 252 -20.12 -13.71 -0.60
N LEU A 253 -19.07 -13.25 -1.26
CA LEU A 253 -18.18 -14.08 -2.07
C LEU A 253 -17.09 -14.77 -1.25
N ARG A 254 -16.70 -14.21 -0.09
CA ARG A 254 -15.62 -14.72 0.76
C ARG A 254 -16.02 -15.92 1.63
N ASN A 255 -17.31 -16.14 1.89
CA ASN A 255 -17.81 -17.26 2.70
C ASN A 255 -17.92 -18.59 1.91
N LYS A 256 -16.92 -18.88 1.06
CA LYS A 256 -16.78 -20.14 0.31
C LYS A 256 -15.32 -20.53 0.24
#